data_AF-E7N8K9-F1
#
_entry.id   AF-E7N8K9-F1
#
_cell.length_a   1.000
_cell.length_b   1.000
_cell.length_c   1.000
_cell.angle_alpha   90.00
_cell.angle_beta   90.00
_cell.angle_gamma   90.00
#
_symmetry.space_group_name_H-M   'P 1'
#
loop_
_entity.id
_entity.type
_entity.pdbx_description
1 polymer ?
#
loop_
_entity_poly.entity_id
_entity_poly.type
_entity_poly.pdbx_seq_one_letter_code
_entity_poly.pdbx_strand_id
1 'polypeptide(L)'
;MATRIHLPEAAAASFRLDSVEKALAADGVAVRVLTSRAPADAPQADPDPDGVRVSRWPVLRDSSGYLRGYVPYLSFDLPLALRLLTAPRPEAILVEPPPTTGAVVRAVAALRRIPYV
;
A
#
# COMPACT_ATOMS: atom_id res chain seq x y z
N MET A 1 2.39 6.05 -0.94
CA MET A 1 1.82 5.35 0.23
C MET A 1 1.95 3.85 0.02
N ALA A 2 2.35 3.11 1.05
CA ALA A 2 2.46 1.66 1.04
C ALA A 2 1.61 1.08 2.18
N THR A 3 0.57 0.32 1.83
CA THR A 3 -0.42 -0.22 2.78
C THR A 3 -0.92 -1.58 2.32
N ARG A 4 -1.41 -2.41 3.24
CA ARG A 4 -2.12 -3.67 2.91
C ARG A 4 -3.63 -3.56 3.04
N ILE A 5 -4.13 -2.38 3.37
CA ILE A 5 -5.54 -2.12 3.54
C ILE A 5 -5.86 -0.75 2.97
N HIS A 6 -6.87 -0.69 2.13
CA HIS A 6 -7.28 0.51 1.42
C HIS A 6 -8.74 0.36 1.01
N LEU A 7 -9.44 1.47 0.77
CA LEU A 7 -10.79 1.41 0.20
C LEU A 7 -10.78 0.53 -1.06
N PRO A 8 -11.80 -0.31 -1.28
CA PRO A 8 -13.11 -0.34 -0.64
C PRO A 8 -13.21 -1.20 0.63
N GLU A 9 -12.10 -1.69 1.19
CA GLU A 9 -12.13 -2.46 2.44
C GLU A 9 -12.58 -1.57 3.60
N ALA A 10 -13.73 -1.88 4.19
CA ALA A 10 -14.35 -1.09 5.26
C ALA A 10 -13.62 -1.29 6.60
N ALA A 11 -12.51 -0.57 6.77
CA ALA A 11 -11.70 -0.58 7.98
C ALA A 11 -11.29 0.85 8.36
N ALA A 12 -11.11 1.10 9.66
CA ALA A 12 -10.71 2.41 10.17
C ALA A 12 -9.42 2.94 9.50
N ALA A 13 -8.46 2.05 9.24
CA ALA A 13 -7.23 2.39 8.53
C ALA A 13 -7.49 2.87 7.10
N SER A 14 -8.39 2.21 6.35
CA SER A 14 -8.75 2.61 4.98
C SER A 14 -9.33 4.02 4.93
N PHE A 15 -10.25 4.37 5.85
CA PHE A 15 -10.86 5.69 5.88
C PHE A 15 -9.87 6.80 6.24
N ARG A 16 -8.95 6.51 7.16
CA ARG A 16 -7.89 7.44 7.52
C ARG A 16 -6.93 7.67 6.34
N LEU A 17 -6.57 6.61 5.61
CA LEU A 17 -5.72 6.72 4.43
C LEU A 17 -6.39 7.54 3.32
N ASP A 18 -7.67 7.28 3.05
CA ASP A 18 -8.47 8.08 2.10
C ASP A 18 -8.49 9.58 2.48
N SER A 19 -8.60 9.89 3.77
CA SER A 19 -8.54 11.28 4.25
C SER A 19 -7.17 11.92 4.00
N VAL A 20 -6.08 11.17 4.20
CA VAL A 20 -4.70 11.63 3.91
C VAL A 20 -4.50 11.83 2.40
N GLU A 21 -4.98 10.90 1.58
CA GLU A 21 -4.88 10.96 0.12
C GLU A 21 -5.60 12.20 -0.43
N LYS A 22 -6.81 12.46 0.04
CA LYS A 22 -7.60 13.65 -0.34
C LYS A 22 -6.92 14.94 0.08
N ALA A 23 -6.36 15.01 1.28
CA ALA A 23 -5.63 16.18 1.76
C ALA A 23 -4.40 16.47 0.89
N LEU A 24 -3.59 15.43 0.61
CA LEU A 24 -2.41 15.57 -0.25
C LEU A 24 -2.77 15.96 -1.68
N ALA A 25 -3.82 15.35 -2.25
CA ALA A 25 -4.29 15.69 -3.60
C ALA A 25 -4.81 17.14 -3.67
N ALA A 26 -5.53 17.61 -2.64
CA ALA A 26 -5.99 18.99 -2.55
C ALA A 26 -4.83 20.00 -2.50
N ASP A 27 -3.69 19.61 -1.92
CA ASP A 27 -2.46 20.40 -1.92
C ASP A 27 -1.63 20.26 -3.22
N GLY A 28 -2.16 19.57 -4.23
CA GLY A 28 -1.49 19.36 -5.52
C GLY A 28 -0.37 18.31 -5.49
N VAL A 29 -0.25 17.55 -4.40
CA VAL A 29 0.76 16.50 -4.26
C VAL A 29 0.27 15.24 -4.97
N ALA A 30 1.04 14.77 -5.95
CA ALA A 30 0.71 13.53 -6.66
C ALA A 30 0.88 12.31 -5.74
N VAL A 31 -0.20 11.59 -5.47
CA VAL A 31 -0.19 10.42 -4.59
C VAL A 31 -0.18 9.13 -5.40
N ARG A 32 0.74 8.23 -5.08
CA ARG A 32 0.73 6.84 -5.56
C ARG A 32 0.51 5.89 -4.39
N VAL A 33 -0.54 5.09 -4.48
CA VAL A 33 -0.89 4.08 -3.48
C VAL A 33 -0.51 2.69 -4.01
N LEU A 34 0.38 2.02 -3.27
CA LEU A 34 0.72 0.61 -3.49
C LEU A 34 -0.02 -0.20 -2.43
N THR A 35 -1.04 -0.93 -2.86
CA THR A 35 -1.91 -1.69 -1.95
C THR A 35 -2.18 -3.11 -2.47
N SER A 36 -2.79 -3.95 -1.63
CA SER A 36 -3.28 -5.26 -2.01
C SER A 36 -4.63 -5.18 -2.70
N ARG A 37 -4.98 -6.22 -3.45
CA ARG A 37 -6.34 -6.40 -3.94
C ARG A 37 -7.27 -6.71 -2.76
N ALA A 38 -8.41 -6.01 -2.72
CA ALA A 38 -9.44 -6.25 -1.73
C ALA A 38 -9.98 -7.70 -1.82
N PRO A 39 -10.52 -8.25 -0.73
CA PRO A 39 -11.28 -9.50 -0.74
C PRO A 39 -12.39 -9.51 -1.81
N ALA A 40 -12.78 -10.69 -2.30
CA ALA A 40 -13.75 -10.83 -3.38
C ALA A 40 -15.17 -10.34 -3.02
N ASP A 41 -15.47 -10.32 -1.72
CA ASP A 41 -16.70 -9.83 -1.09
C ASP A 41 -16.68 -8.33 -0.77
N ALA A 42 -15.54 -7.66 -0.97
CA ALA A 42 -15.47 -6.21 -0.82
C ALA A 42 -16.28 -5.49 -1.91
N PRO A 43 -16.84 -4.30 -1.64
CA PRO A 43 -17.50 -3.49 -2.66
C PRO A 43 -16.57 -3.24 -3.84
N GLN A 44 -17.14 -2.93 -5.02
CA GLN A 44 -16.32 -2.51 -6.14
C GLN A 44 -15.62 -1.18 -5.80
N ALA A 45 -14.33 -1.07 -6.15
CA ALA A 45 -13.59 0.16 -5.92
C ALA A 45 -14.13 1.27 -6.85
N ASP A 46 -14.35 2.45 -6.28
CA ASP A 46 -14.61 3.67 -7.04
C ASP A 46 -13.40 4.02 -7.93
N PRO A 47 -13.60 4.83 -8.98
CA PRO A 47 -12.51 5.40 -9.76
C PRO A 47 -11.51 6.15 -8.87
N ASP A 48 -10.23 6.10 -9.24
CA ASP A 48 -9.17 6.81 -8.52
C ASP A 48 -9.45 8.33 -8.53
N PRO A 49 -9.37 9.02 -7.37
CA PRO A 49 -9.50 10.47 -7.31
C PRO A 49 -8.44 11.19 -8.15
N ASP A 50 -8.75 12.39 -8.64
CA ASP A 50 -7.76 13.22 -9.33
C ASP A 50 -6.52 13.46 -8.45
N GLY A 51 -5.34 13.26 -9.03
CA GLY A 51 -4.06 13.36 -8.30
C GLY A 51 -3.66 12.10 -7.52
N VAL A 52 -4.54 11.10 -7.42
CA VAL A 52 -4.27 9.81 -6.77
C VAL A 52 -4.18 8.70 -7.82
N ARG A 53 -3.21 7.80 -7.68
CA ARG A 53 -3.10 6.59 -8.50
C ARG A 53 -2.96 5.37 -7.62
N VAL A 54 -3.98 4.52 -7.62
CA VAL A 54 -4.03 3.31 -6.81
C VAL A 54 -3.62 2.13 -7.66
N SER A 55 -2.65 1.35 -7.18
CA SER A 55 -2.17 0.20 -7.92
C SER A 55 -2.09 -1.04 -7.03
N ARG A 56 -3.05 -1.94 -7.29
CA ARG A 56 -3.40 -3.08 -6.45
C ARG A 56 -2.67 -4.34 -6.90
N TRP A 57 -2.05 -5.04 -5.95
CA TRP A 57 -1.37 -6.31 -6.21
C TRP A 57 -2.11 -7.49 -5.56
N PRO A 58 -2.32 -8.62 -6.26
CA PRO A 58 -2.92 -9.80 -5.64
C PRO A 58 -1.98 -10.37 -4.56
N VAL A 59 -2.53 -10.72 -3.40
CA VAL A 59 -1.78 -11.34 -2.30
C VAL A 59 -2.22 -12.79 -2.20
N LEU A 60 -1.26 -13.70 -2.01
CA LEU A 60 -1.58 -15.10 -1.77
C LEU A 60 -2.24 -15.21 -0.40
N ARG A 61 -3.49 -15.66 -0.40
CA ARG A 61 -4.23 -16.06 0.80
C ARG A 61 -4.19 -17.58 0.84
N ASP A 62 -3.94 -18.15 2.02
CA ASP A 62 -3.99 -19.60 2.15
C ASP A 62 -5.45 -20.11 2.00
N SER A 63 -5.62 -21.43 1.83
CA SER A 63 -6.92 -22.07 1.68
C SER A 63 -7.82 -21.96 2.92
N SER A 64 -7.28 -21.53 4.06
CA SER A 64 -8.04 -21.26 5.28
C SER A 64 -8.50 -19.80 5.40
N GLY A 65 -8.08 -18.93 4.47
CA GLY A 65 -8.36 -17.49 4.50
C GLY A 65 -7.58 -16.73 5.58
N TYR A 66 -6.72 -17.41 6.35
CA TYR A 66 -5.93 -16.82 7.43
C TYR A 66 -4.49 -16.55 6.99
N LEU A 67 -3.89 -15.45 7.44
CA LEU A 67 -2.51 -15.11 7.13
C LEU A 67 -1.57 -15.79 8.14
N ARG A 68 -1.33 -17.11 8.01
CA ARG A 68 -0.33 -17.84 8.82
C ARG A 68 0.80 -18.37 7.93
N GLY A 69 2.04 -18.03 8.27
CA GLY A 69 3.25 -18.48 7.57
C GLY A 69 3.93 -17.40 6.72
N TYR A 70 5.23 -17.59 6.45
CA TYR A 70 6.08 -16.61 5.77
C TYR A 70 5.66 -16.31 4.32
N VAL A 71 5.05 -17.28 3.63
CA VAL A 71 4.69 -17.19 2.22
C VAL A 71 3.59 -16.14 1.95
N PRO A 72 2.46 -16.12 2.69
CA PRO A 72 1.49 -15.04 2.58
C PRO A 72 2.08 -13.63 2.84
N TYR A 73 2.95 -13.47 3.84
CA TYR A 73 3.60 -12.18 4.11
C TYR A 73 4.51 -11.73 2.96
N LEU A 74 5.36 -12.63 2.45
CA LEU A 74 6.27 -12.35 1.35
C LEU A 74 5.53 -12.09 0.03
N SER A 75 4.36 -12.70 -0.17
CA SER A 75 3.57 -12.55 -1.40
C SER A 75 3.10 -11.12 -1.66
N PHE A 76 3.05 -10.28 -0.63
CA PHE A 76 2.86 -8.83 -0.77
C PHE A 76 4.18 -8.06 -0.71
N ASP A 77 5.04 -8.38 0.26
CA ASP A 77 6.25 -7.61 0.56
C ASP A 77 7.29 -7.66 -0.58
N LEU A 78 7.45 -8.80 -1.26
CA LEU A 78 8.40 -8.93 -2.37
C LEU A 78 7.98 -8.12 -3.61
N PRO A 79 6.72 -8.20 -4.08
CA PRO A 79 6.21 -7.29 -5.11
C PRO A 79 6.26 -5.82 -4.68
N LEU A 80 5.94 -5.50 -3.42
CA LEU A 80 6.06 -4.14 -2.91
C LEU A 80 7.51 -3.64 -3.02
N ALA A 81 8.47 -4.43 -2.57
CA ALA A 81 9.89 -4.08 -2.64
C ALA A 81 10.32 -3.81 -4.09
N LEU A 82 10.00 -4.71 -5.02
CA LEU A 82 10.34 -4.55 -6.44
C LEU A 82 9.73 -3.27 -7.02
N ARG A 83 8.44 -3.02 -6.74
CA ARG A 83 7.72 -1.83 -7.22
C ARG A 83 8.29 -0.55 -6.62
N LEU A 84 8.68 -0.56 -5.35
CA LEU A 84 9.35 0.57 -4.72
C LEU A 84 10.78 0.76 -5.23
N LEU A 85 11.47 -0.27 -5.72
CA LEU A 85 12.80 -0.17 -6.30
C LEU A 85 12.78 0.37 -7.74
N THR A 86 11.80 -0.05 -8.54
CA THR A 86 11.71 0.31 -9.97
C THR A 86 10.86 1.54 -10.25
N ALA A 87 9.99 1.96 -9.32
CA ALA A 87 9.21 3.18 -9.50
C ALA A 87 10.08 4.44 -9.50
N PRO A 88 9.64 5.52 -10.21
CA PRO A 88 10.17 6.87 -10.02
C PRO A 88 10.33 7.21 -8.54
N ARG A 89 11.44 7.87 -8.18
CA ARG A 89 11.79 8.16 -6.79
C ARG A 89 10.75 9.11 -6.18
N PRO A 90 9.96 8.68 -5.17
CA PRO A 90 9.07 9.59 -4.45
C PRO A 90 9.85 10.51 -3.52
N GLU A 91 9.22 11.62 -3.12
CA GLU A 91 9.76 12.55 -2.14
C GLU A 91 9.72 11.96 -0.72
N ALA A 92 8.65 11.24 -0.38
CA ALA A 92 8.51 10.51 0.88
C ALA A 92 7.64 9.25 0.72
N ILE A 93 7.79 8.31 1.66
CA ILE A 93 6.96 7.09 1.73
C ILE A 93 6.21 7.09 3.06
N LEU A 94 4.89 7.24 3.01
CA LEU A 94 4.02 6.92 4.15
C LEU A 94 3.73 5.41 4.16
N VAL A 95 4.07 4.73 5.25
CA VAL A 95 3.89 3.29 5.45
C VAL A 95 2.90 2.98 6.57
N GLU A 96 1.95 2.10 6.29
CA GLU A 96 1.08 1.53 7.31
C GLU A 96 1.51 0.12 7.72
N PRO A 97 1.37 -0.26 9.01
CA PRO A 97 1.75 -1.57 9.51
C PRO A 97 0.86 -2.68 8.90
N PRO A 98 1.41 -3.88 8.64
CA PRO A 98 2.13 -4.72 9.59
C PRO A 98 3.66 -4.50 9.65
N PRO A 99 4.34 -4.95 10.72
CA PRO A 99 5.78 -4.70 10.94
C PRO A 99 6.68 -5.18 9.80
N THR A 100 6.27 -6.20 9.04
CA THR A 100 7.05 -6.71 7.90
C THR A 100 7.05 -5.72 6.72
N THR A 101 5.92 -5.06 6.44
CA THR A 101 5.84 -4.01 5.42
C THR A 101 6.66 -2.80 5.82
N GLY A 102 6.63 -2.41 7.10
CA GLY A 102 7.53 -1.38 7.64
C GLY A 102 9.01 -1.73 7.46
N ALA A 103 9.41 -2.98 7.73
CA ALA A 103 10.79 -3.43 7.53
C ALA A 103 11.24 -3.38 6.06
N VAL A 104 10.36 -3.79 5.15
CA VAL A 104 10.61 -3.75 3.70
C VAL A 104 10.74 -2.31 3.21
N VAL A 105 9.80 -1.44 3.59
CA VAL A 105 9.87 -0.02 3.26
C VAL A 105 11.13 0.59 3.82
N ARG A 106 11.50 0.31 5.08
CA ARG A 106 12.74 0.80 5.69
C ARG A 106 13.98 0.36 4.90
N ALA A 107 14.06 -0.91 4.49
CA ALA A 107 15.18 -1.41 3.70
C ALA A 107 15.28 -0.71 2.34
N VAL A 108 14.17 -0.58 1.62
CA VAL A 108 14.14 0.10 0.31
C VAL A 108 14.41 1.60 0.46
N ALA A 109 13.83 2.25 1.47
CA ALA A 109 14.05 3.65 1.80
C ALA A 109 15.52 3.93 2.13
N ALA A 110 16.17 3.06 2.91
CA ALA A 110 17.60 3.16 3.18
C ALA A 110 18.44 3.00 1.90
N LEU A 111 18.13 2.00 1.08
CA LEU A 111 18.84 1.75 -0.18
C LEU A 111 18.71 2.90 -1.18
N ARG A 112 17.49 3.46 -1.31
CA ARG A 112 17.20 4.56 -2.24
C ARG A 112 17.41 5.95 -1.64
N ARG A 113 17.75 6.05 -0.36
CA ARG A 113 17.84 7.29 0.44
C ARG A 113 16.56 8.14 0.40
N ILE A 114 15.40 7.52 0.57
CA ILE A 114 14.09 8.19 0.56
C ILE A 114 13.59 8.30 2.02
N PRO A 115 13.10 9.45 2.48
CA PRO A 115 12.49 9.54 3.80
C PRO A 115 11.19 8.72 3.86
N TYR A 116 10.92 8.09 5.00
CA TYR A 116 9.68 7.36 5.23
C TYR A 116 9.07 7.73 6.59
N VAL A 117 7.75 7.65 6.67
CA VAL A 117 6.93 7.94 7.87
C VAL A 117 6.03 6.75 8.12
#